data_AF-A0A6J8B9J3-F1
#
_entry.id   AF-A0A6J8B9J3-F1
#
_cell.length_a   1.000
_cell.length_b   1.000
_cell.length_c   1.000
_cell.angle_alpha   90.00
_cell.angle_beta   90.00
_cell.angle_gamma   90.00
#
_symmetry.space_group_name_H-M   'P 1'
#
loop_
_entity.id
_entity.type
_entity.pdbx_description
1 polymer ?
#
loop_
_entity_poly.entity_id
_entity_poly.type
_entity_poly.pdbx_seq_one_letter_code
_entity_poly.pdbx_strand_id
1 'polypeptide(L)'
;MVIGIERVVICLGTNDVSRFKYEHNIVIHSITQAVTKVKCHYSNSEIGLCTILPRKEKSPNVAKFNITAENANIFVRHMCEMEKIELIDCFDIFYKNSTILKSLFDGNDSSGLHINVDGCEKMKDLIVSFLNKDGPKLTDFKTPNKRTVSVRSGTPNSAERYTKQSKHGSPEADSECP
;
A
#
# COMPACT_ATOMS: atom_id res chain seq x y z
N MET A 1 31.16 -8.19 0.91
CA MET A 1 30.02 -8.32 -0.02
C MET A 1 28.79 -7.83 0.74
N VAL A 2 28.14 -6.75 0.30
CA VAL A 2 26.87 -6.33 0.91
C VAL A 2 25.80 -7.22 0.30
N ILE A 3 25.19 -8.09 1.10
CA ILE A 3 24.05 -8.89 0.65
C ILE A 3 22.87 -7.92 0.56
N GLY A 4 22.52 -7.51 -0.66
CA GLY A 4 21.32 -6.72 -0.91
C GLY A 4 20.07 -7.58 -0.76
N ILE A 5 18.94 -6.96 -0.39
CA ILE A 5 17.65 -7.65 -0.47
C ILE A 5 17.25 -7.70 -1.95
N GLU A 6 17.18 -8.89 -2.53
CA GLU A 6 16.82 -9.07 -3.96
C GLU A 6 15.31 -9.01 -4.16
N ARG A 7 14.54 -9.49 -3.18
CA ARG A 7 13.09 -9.61 -3.27
C ARG A 7 12.41 -9.24 -1.97
N VAL A 8 11.26 -8.58 -2.07
CA VAL A 8 10.41 -8.22 -0.93
C VAL A 8 9.01 -8.74 -1.18
N VAL A 9 8.43 -9.41 -0.19
CA VAL A 9 7.04 -9.86 -0.21
C VAL A 9 6.23 -9.04 0.78
N ILE A 10 5.10 -8.52 0.31
CA ILE A 10 4.19 -7.69 1.10
C ILE A 10 2.91 -8.47 1.37
N CYS A 11 2.65 -8.79 2.64
CA CYS A 11 1.42 -9.42 3.12
C CYS A 11 0.73 -8.48 4.11
N LEU A 12 -0.31 -7.75 3.70
CA LEU A 12 -1.02 -6.80 4.56
C LEU A 12 -2.48 -6.61 4.12
N GLY A 13 -3.24 -5.81 4.87
CA GLY A 13 -4.59 -5.39 4.52
C GLY A 13 -5.70 -6.07 5.31
N THR A 14 -5.47 -7.27 5.84
CA THR A 14 -6.49 -8.01 6.60
C THR A 14 -7.00 -7.25 7.84
N ASN A 15 -6.10 -6.61 8.59
CA ASN A 15 -6.49 -5.79 9.73
C ASN A 15 -7.16 -4.48 9.31
N ASP A 16 -6.73 -3.89 8.19
CA ASP A 16 -7.33 -2.68 7.61
C ASP A 16 -8.77 -2.94 7.19
N VAL A 17 -9.04 -4.03 6.48
CA VAL A 17 -10.41 -4.45 6.13
C VAL A 17 -11.25 -4.71 7.38
N SER A 18 -10.65 -5.27 8.43
CA SER A 18 -11.33 -5.51 9.71
C SER A 18 -11.75 -4.21 10.39
N ARG A 19 -10.95 -3.15 10.25
CA ARG A 19 -11.16 -1.83 10.84
C ARG A 19 -12.11 -0.97 10.00
N PHE A 20 -11.94 -0.95 8.68
CA PHE A 20 -12.60 -0.05 7.73
C PHE A 20 -13.59 -0.79 6.82
N LYS A 21 -14.49 -1.55 7.44
CA LYS A 21 -15.51 -2.35 6.72
C LYS A 21 -16.33 -1.44 5.80
N TYR A 22 -16.49 -1.81 4.51
CA TYR A 22 -17.07 -1.03 3.39
C TYR A 22 -16.24 0.09 2.80
N GLU A 23 -15.17 0.51 3.47
CA GLU A 23 -14.32 1.61 3.01
C GLU A 23 -13.07 1.07 2.32
N HIS A 24 -13.29 0.30 1.25
CA HIS A 24 -12.21 -0.30 0.46
C HIS A 24 -11.21 0.74 -0.05
N ASN A 25 -11.63 1.99 -0.27
CA ASN A 25 -10.73 3.11 -0.63
C ASN A 25 -9.67 3.41 0.45
N ILE A 26 -10.01 3.28 1.74
CA ILE A 26 -9.05 3.48 2.84
C ILE A 26 -8.05 2.32 2.88
N VAL A 27 -8.54 1.10 2.68
CA VAL A 27 -7.70 -0.11 2.59
C VAL A 27 -6.72 0.02 1.41
N ILE A 28 -7.23 0.39 0.24
CA ILE A 28 -6.45 0.66 -0.98
C ILE A 28 -5.39 1.73 -0.71
N HIS A 29 -5.77 2.87 -0.12
CA HIS A 29 -4.83 3.93 0.19
C HIS A 29 -3.68 3.45 1.10
N SER A 30 -4.01 2.66 2.12
CA SER A 30 -3.04 2.10 3.07
C SER A 30 -2.07 1.12 2.38
N ILE A 31 -2.58 0.26 1.49
CA ILE A 31 -1.76 -0.65 0.68
C ILE A 31 -0.82 0.16 -0.23
N THR A 32 -1.34 1.13 -0.98
CA THR A 32 -0.55 1.96 -1.90
C THR A 32 0.57 2.70 -1.18
N GLN A 33 0.30 3.23 0.02
CA GLN A 33 1.33 3.86 0.85
C GLN A 33 2.42 2.87 1.27
N ALA A 34 2.04 1.66 1.70
CA ALA A 34 2.99 0.63 2.09
C ALA A 34 3.88 0.21 0.91
N VAL A 35 3.28 -0.06 -0.25
CA VAL A 35 3.99 -0.40 -1.49
C VAL A 35 4.96 0.72 -1.88
N THR A 36 4.52 1.97 -1.88
CA THR A 36 5.37 3.13 -2.18
C THR A 36 6.58 3.19 -1.26
N LYS A 37 6.37 3.02 0.06
CA LYS A 37 7.46 3.02 1.04
C LYS A 37 8.46 1.89 0.79
N VAL A 38 7.98 0.69 0.47
CA VAL A 38 8.82 -0.46 0.14
C VAL A 38 9.64 -0.16 -1.13
N LYS A 39 9.01 0.32 -2.21
CA LYS A 39 9.71 0.72 -3.46
C LYS A 39 10.79 1.78 -3.22
N CYS A 40 10.53 2.75 -2.35
CA CYS A 40 11.50 3.78 -2.02
C CYS A 40 12.71 3.24 -1.24
N HIS A 41 12.50 2.29 -0.33
CA HIS A 41 13.57 1.73 0.50
C HIS A 41 14.35 0.62 -0.22
N TYR A 42 13.67 -0.15 -1.06
CA TYR A 42 14.18 -1.32 -1.76
C TYR A 42 14.07 -1.13 -3.28
N SER A 43 14.67 -0.05 -3.78
CA SER A 43 14.50 0.39 -5.18
C SER A 43 15.02 -0.58 -6.23
N ASN A 44 15.89 -1.51 -5.83
CA ASN A 44 16.51 -2.50 -6.73
C ASN A 44 15.95 -3.92 -6.50
N SER A 45 14.96 -4.07 -5.63
CA SER A 45 14.36 -5.36 -5.32
C SER A 45 13.13 -5.62 -6.16
N GLU A 46 12.90 -6.86 -6.55
CA GLU A 46 11.59 -7.26 -7.05
C GLU A 46 10.59 -7.29 -5.89
N ILE A 47 9.37 -6.83 -6.14
CA ILE A 47 8.33 -6.76 -5.11
C ILE A 47 7.21 -7.71 -5.51
N GLY A 48 6.81 -8.57 -4.57
CA GLY A 48 5.61 -9.37 -4.62
C GLY A 48 4.57 -8.83 -3.66
N LEU A 49 3.32 -8.73 -4.08
CA LEU A 49 2.20 -8.29 -3.26
C LEU A 49 1.14 -9.38 -3.15
N CYS A 50 0.85 -9.80 -1.92
CA CYS A 50 -0.19 -10.77 -1.65
C CYS A 50 -1.57 -10.13 -1.64
N THR A 51 -2.55 -10.82 -2.23
CA THR A 51 -3.97 -10.44 -2.08
C THR A 51 -4.47 -10.74 -0.65
N ILE A 52 -5.43 -9.93 -0.18
CA ILE A 52 -6.04 -10.05 1.15
C ILE A 52 -6.92 -11.29 1.18
N LEU A 53 -6.76 -12.17 2.16
CA LEU A 53 -7.55 -13.41 2.29
C LEU A 53 -9.02 -13.15 2.66
N PRO A 54 -9.96 -14.02 2.25
CA PRO A 54 -11.33 -13.98 2.74
C PRO A 54 -11.42 -14.55 4.18
N ARG A 55 -12.57 -14.35 4.82
CA ARG A 55 -12.95 -14.98 6.08
C ARG A 55 -14.03 -16.04 5.87
N LYS A 56 -13.88 -17.22 6.49
CA LYS A 56 -14.76 -18.39 6.25
C LYS A 56 -16.14 -18.36 6.91
N GLU A 57 -16.32 -17.52 7.93
CA GLU A 57 -17.53 -17.54 8.74
C GLU A 57 -18.75 -16.95 8.02
N LYS A 58 -19.94 -17.31 8.49
CA LYS A 58 -21.21 -16.82 7.94
C LYS A 58 -21.85 -15.85 8.92
N SER A 59 -21.40 -14.61 8.92
CA SER A 59 -22.07 -13.51 9.63
C SER A 59 -22.19 -12.28 8.73
N PRO A 60 -23.14 -11.37 8.99
CA PRO A 60 -23.24 -10.12 8.25
C PRO A 60 -21.92 -9.34 8.27
N ASN A 61 -21.20 -9.34 9.40
CA ASN A 61 -19.90 -8.69 9.52
C ASN A 61 -18.81 -9.32 8.64
N VAL A 62 -18.86 -10.65 8.46
CA VAL A 62 -17.91 -11.37 7.61
C VAL A 62 -18.25 -11.18 6.14
N ALA A 63 -19.53 -11.16 5.76
CA ALA A 63 -19.95 -10.83 4.40
C ALA A 63 -19.43 -9.43 3.99
N LYS A 64 -19.55 -8.45 4.89
CA LYS A 64 -19.01 -7.09 4.72
C LYS A 64 -17.50 -7.08 4.53
N PHE A 65 -16.80 -7.84 5.38
CA PHE A 65 -15.35 -8.00 5.27
C PHE A 65 -14.97 -8.57 3.90
N ASN A 66 -15.60 -9.67 3.48
CA ASN A 66 -15.26 -10.36 2.24
C ASN A 66 -15.51 -9.48 1.01
N ILE A 67 -16.63 -8.75 0.95
CA ILE A 67 -16.90 -7.77 -0.12
C ILE A 67 -15.82 -6.69 -0.16
N THR A 68 -15.40 -6.18 1.00
CA THR A 68 -14.37 -5.14 1.09
C THR A 68 -13.01 -5.68 0.65
N ALA A 69 -12.65 -6.89 1.06
CA ALA A 69 -11.42 -7.57 0.67
C ALA A 69 -11.40 -7.86 -0.84
N GLU A 70 -12.51 -8.34 -1.41
CA GLU A 70 -12.65 -8.60 -2.85
C GLU A 70 -12.48 -7.32 -3.67
N ASN A 71 -13.17 -6.24 -3.29
CA ASN A 71 -13.03 -4.94 -3.97
C ASN A 71 -11.61 -4.37 -3.86
N ALA A 72 -10.96 -4.49 -2.69
CA ALA A 72 -9.57 -4.08 -2.51
C ALA A 72 -8.64 -4.95 -3.37
N ASN A 73 -8.89 -6.25 -3.47
CA ASN A 73 -8.11 -7.18 -4.28
C ASN A 73 -8.24 -6.90 -5.79
N ILE A 74 -9.39 -6.47 -6.28
CA ILE A 74 -9.54 -5.99 -7.67
C ILE A 74 -8.56 -4.86 -7.95
N PHE A 75 -8.49 -3.87 -7.05
CA PHE A 75 -7.50 -2.79 -7.16
C PHE A 75 -6.06 -3.30 -7.05
N VAL A 76 -5.76 -4.19 -6.10
CA VAL A 76 -4.41 -4.76 -5.92
C VAL A 76 -3.92 -5.44 -7.20
N ARG A 77 -4.76 -6.23 -7.87
CA ARG A 77 -4.44 -6.86 -9.15
C ARG A 77 -4.07 -5.81 -10.20
N HIS A 78 -4.94 -4.81 -10.38
CA HIS A 78 -4.71 -3.75 -11.36
C HIS A 78 -3.44 -2.93 -11.05
N MET A 79 -3.22 -2.58 -9.78
CA MET A 79 -2.00 -1.88 -9.36
C MET A 79 -0.74 -2.73 -9.63
N CYS A 80 -0.79 -4.04 -9.41
CA CYS A 80 0.35 -4.91 -9.70
C CYS A 80 0.74 -4.89 -11.17
N GLU A 81 -0.25 -4.95 -12.07
CA GLU A 81 -0.04 -4.83 -13.52
C GLU A 81 0.57 -3.46 -13.89
N MET A 82 0.00 -2.37 -13.37
CA MET A 82 0.43 -1.00 -13.71
C MET A 82 1.82 -0.66 -13.17
N GLU A 83 2.13 -1.08 -11.95
CA GLU A 83 3.37 -0.74 -11.24
C GLU A 83 4.50 -1.76 -11.44
N LYS A 84 4.25 -2.79 -12.26
CA LYS A 84 5.15 -3.93 -12.50
C LYS A 84 5.57 -4.63 -11.20
N ILE A 85 4.60 -4.86 -10.33
CA ILE A 85 4.74 -5.63 -9.08
C ILE A 85 4.23 -7.04 -9.36
N GLU A 86 4.92 -8.05 -8.85
CA GLU A 86 4.43 -9.42 -8.97
C GLU A 86 3.19 -9.61 -8.08
N LEU A 87 2.10 -10.08 -8.67
CA LEU A 87 0.92 -10.47 -7.91
C LEU A 87 1.12 -11.87 -7.33
N ILE A 88 1.06 -11.99 -6.00
CA ILE A 88 1.02 -13.28 -5.31
C ILE A 88 -0.44 -13.52 -4.90
N ASP A 89 -1.21 -14.16 -5.77
CA ASP A 89 -2.65 -14.26 -5.61
C ASP A 89 -3.08 -15.33 -4.59
N CYS A 90 -2.94 -15.01 -3.32
CA CYS A 90 -3.36 -15.87 -2.23
C CYS A 90 -4.88 -16.04 -2.20
N PHE A 91 -5.67 -15.02 -2.52
CA PHE A 91 -7.15 -15.04 -2.44
C PHE A 91 -7.77 -16.18 -3.26
N ASP A 92 -7.30 -16.41 -4.49
CA ASP A 92 -7.84 -17.45 -5.39
C ASP A 92 -7.64 -18.86 -4.83
N ILE A 93 -6.60 -19.09 -4.03
CA ILE A 93 -6.40 -20.36 -3.30
C ILE A 93 -7.53 -20.61 -2.30
N PHE A 94 -8.03 -19.58 -1.64
CA PHE A 94 -9.04 -19.71 -0.58
C PHE A 94 -10.46 -19.46 -1.09
N TYR A 95 -10.62 -18.99 -2.33
CA TYR A 95 -11.90 -18.64 -2.94
C TYR A 95 -11.99 -19.18 -4.37
N LYS A 96 -12.69 -20.31 -4.54
CA LYS A 96 -12.81 -21.02 -5.81
C LYS A 96 -14.27 -21.21 -6.18
N ASN A 97 -14.63 -20.97 -7.44
CA ASN A 97 -16.01 -21.11 -7.94
C ASN A 97 -17.03 -20.38 -7.05
N SER A 98 -16.73 -19.13 -6.71
CA SER A 98 -17.54 -18.28 -5.83
C SER A 98 -17.76 -18.85 -4.42
N THR A 99 -16.88 -19.75 -3.97
CA THR A 99 -17.01 -20.44 -2.69
C THR A 99 -15.70 -20.39 -1.91
N ILE A 100 -15.78 -20.06 -0.63
CA ILE A 100 -14.62 -20.09 0.28
C ILE A 100 -14.27 -21.54 0.63
N LEU A 101 -13.03 -21.94 0.41
CA LEU A 101 -12.50 -23.26 0.77
C LEU A 101 -12.22 -23.34 2.27
N LYS A 102 -13.28 -23.60 3.05
CA LYS A 102 -13.23 -23.66 4.52
C LYS A 102 -12.23 -24.66 5.08
N SER A 103 -11.87 -25.68 4.31
CA SER A 103 -10.88 -26.70 4.70
C SER A 103 -9.45 -26.16 4.85
N LEU A 104 -9.18 -24.94 4.37
CA LEU A 104 -7.87 -24.27 4.53
C LEU A 104 -7.82 -23.30 5.72
N PHE A 105 -8.88 -23.28 6.54
CA PHE A 105 -9.00 -22.43 7.71
C PHE A 105 -8.93 -23.23 9.00
N ASP A 106 -8.46 -22.60 10.08
CA ASP A 106 -8.41 -23.24 11.39
C ASP A 106 -9.83 -23.56 11.87
N GLY A 107 -10.12 -24.85 12.09
CA GLY A 107 -11.41 -25.34 12.58
C GLY A 107 -11.79 -24.80 13.95
N ASN A 108 -10.81 -24.44 14.78
CA ASN A 108 -11.01 -23.94 16.13
C ASN A 108 -11.11 -22.41 16.19
N ASP A 109 -10.80 -21.71 15.09
CA ASP A 109 -10.91 -20.25 15.03
C ASP A 109 -12.34 -19.82 14.71
N SER A 110 -13.06 -19.39 15.76
CA SER A 110 -14.42 -18.84 15.63
C SER A 110 -14.47 -17.50 14.90
N SER A 111 -13.34 -16.80 14.72
CA SER A 111 -13.30 -15.55 13.96
C SER A 111 -13.28 -15.76 12.44
N GLY A 112 -12.98 -16.99 12.01
CA GLY A 112 -12.87 -17.41 10.61
C GLY A 112 -11.77 -16.71 9.84
N LEU A 113 -10.76 -16.21 10.53
CA LEU A 113 -9.70 -15.36 10.00
C LEU A 113 -8.42 -16.16 9.75
N HIS A 114 -8.08 -17.05 10.69
CA HIS A 114 -6.82 -17.75 10.69
C HIS A 114 -6.89 -18.98 9.78
N ILE A 115 -5.84 -19.14 8.99
CA ILE A 115 -5.66 -20.28 8.10
C ILE A 115 -5.02 -21.44 8.88
N ASN A 116 -5.30 -22.67 8.48
CA ASN A 116 -4.66 -23.85 9.08
C ASN A 116 -3.30 -24.12 8.41
N VAL A 117 -2.64 -25.20 8.85
CA VAL A 117 -1.33 -25.62 8.31
C VAL A 117 -1.37 -25.80 6.80
N ASP A 118 -2.37 -26.50 6.26
CA ASP A 118 -2.52 -26.72 4.82
C ASP A 118 -2.69 -25.39 4.04
N GLY A 119 -3.45 -24.45 4.61
CA GLY A 119 -3.59 -23.09 4.08
C GLY A 119 -2.25 -22.33 4.07
N CYS A 120 -1.50 -22.41 5.16
CA CYS A 120 -0.16 -21.84 5.26
C CYS A 120 0.81 -22.44 4.22
N GLU A 121 0.76 -23.75 4.00
CA GLU A 121 1.61 -24.44 3.03
C GLU A 121 1.31 -23.97 1.60
N LYS A 122 0.03 -23.89 1.22
CA LYS A 122 -0.36 -23.39 -0.11
C LYS A 122 0.07 -21.94 -0.34
N MET A 123 -0.08 -21.09 0.68
CA MET A 123 0.38 -19.69 0.61
C MET A 123 1.91 -19.60 0.52
N LYS A 124 2.62 -20.43 1.30
CA LYS A 124 4.08 -20.55 1.25
C LYS A 124 4.55 -20.96 -0.14
N ASP A 125 3.89 -21.91 -0.80
CA ASP A 125 4.29 -22.36 -2.14
C ASP A 125 4.24 -21.23 -3.18
N LEU A 126 3.23 -20.36 -3.13
CA LEU A 126 3.19 -19.17 -4.00
C LEU A 126 4.34 -18.19 -3.69
N ILE A 127 4.57 -17.94 -2.40
CA ILE A 127 5.63 -17.02 -1.96
C ILE A 127 7.01 -17.56 -2.37
N VAL A 128 7.27 -18.84 -2.13
CA VAL A 128 8.52 -19.50 -2.50
C VAL A 128 8.68 -19.54 -4.02
N SER A 129 7.61 -19.78 -4.77
CA SER A 129 7.63 -19.71 -6.23
C SER A 129 8.10 -18.32 -6.70
N PHE A 130 7.56 -17.24 -6.14
CA PHE A 130 8.03 -15.89 -6.42
C PHE A 130 9.50 -15.69 -6.03
N LEU A 131 9.88 -16.11 -4.83
CA LEU A 131 11.24 -15.93 -4.32
C LEU A 131 12.30 -16.71 -5.12
N ASN A 132 11.91 -17.83 -5.75
CA ASN A 132 12.79 -18.69 -6.53
C ASN A 132 12.70 -18.45 -8.04
N LYS A 133 11.89 -17.51 -8.53
CA LYS A 133 11.90 -17.14 -9.95
C LYS A 133 13.34 -16.81 -10.35
N ASP A 134 13.79 -17.33 -11.50
CA ASP A 134 15.06 -16.94 -12.07
C ASP A 134 15.05 -15.42 -12.25
N GLY A 135 15.79 -14.72 -11.39
CA GLY A 135 15.84 -13.28 -11.41
C GLY A 135 16.64 -12.78 -12.62
N PRO A 136 16.46 -11.51 -13.01
CA PRO A 136 17.45 -10.87 -13.85
C PRO A 136 18.81 -11.03 -13.18
N LYS A 137 19.77 -11.64 -13.89
CA LYS A 137 21.17 -11.71 -13.46
C LYS A 137 21.59 -10.31 -13.06
N LEU A 138 22.28 -10.22 -11.92
CA LEU A 138 22.88 -9.01 -11.36
C LEU A 138 23.91 -8.44 -12.35
N THR A 139 23.45 -7.85 -13.45
CA THR A 139 24.27 -7.16 -14.43
C THR A 139 23.67 -5.77 -14.60
N ASP A 140 24.40 -4.79 -14.07
CA ASP A 140 24.31 -3.36 -14.34
C ASP A 140 23.14 -2.56 -13.74
N PHE A 141 22.95 -2.66 -12.43
CA PHE A 141 22.35 -1.54 -11.70
C PHE A 141 23.38 -0.42 -11.52
N LYS A 142 23.47 0.48 -12.49
CA LYS A 142 24.08 1.80 -12.27
C LYS A 142 23.26 2.51 -11.20
N THR A 143 23.84 2.69 -10.02
CA THR A 143 23.32 3.58 -8.98
C THR A 143 22.97 4.93 -9.59
N PRO A 144 21.76 5.48 -9.39
CA PRO A 144 21.53 6.89 -9.62
C PRO A 144 22.45 7.63 -8.66
N ASN A 145 23.43 8.36 -9.20
CA ASN A 145 24.25 9.27 -8.41
C ASN A 145 23.32 10.15 -7.58
N LYS A 146 23.40 10.04 -6.25
CA LYS A 146 22.86 11.05 -5.35
C LYS A 146 23.45 12.38 -5.79
N ARG A 147 22.66 13.22 -6.48
CA ARG A 147 22.99 14.64 -6.62
C ARG A 147 22.96 15.21 -5.21
N THR A 148 24.15 15.37 -4.66
CA THR A 148 24.41 16.26 -3.53
C THR A 148 23.88 17.63 -3.92
N VAL A 149 22.75 18.03 -3.35
CA VAL A 149 22.32 19.43 -3.39
C VAL A 149 23.33 20.18 -2.54
N SER A 150 24.36 20.73 -3.18
CA SER A 150 25.33 21.57 -2.49
C SER A 150 24.62 22.86 -2.07
N VAL A 151 24.66 23.12 -0.78
CA VAL A 151 24.25 24.34 -0.11
C VAL A 151 24.70 25.57 -0.91
N ARG A 152 23.73 26.36 -1.40
CA ARG A 152 23.90 27.80 -1.59
C ARG A 152 22.94 28.50 -0.64
N SER A 153 23.52 28.89 0.48
CA SER A 153 23.03 29.92 1.40
C SER A 153 22.62 31.18 0.63
N GLY A 154 21.41 31.65 0.88
CA GLY A 154 20.87 32.88 0.32
C GLY A 154 19.53 33.22 0.94
N THR A 155 19.48 33.36 2.26
CA THR A 155 18.37 34.01 2.96
C THR A 155 18.32 35.49 2.59
N PRO A 156 17.19 36.05 2.13
CA PRO A 156 16.95 37.48 2.18
C PRO A 156 16.38 37.85 3.56
N ASN A 157 17.08 38.75 4.25
CA ASN A 157 16.70 39.34 5.53
C ASN A 157 15.29 39.96 5.47
N SER A 158 14.40 39.50 6.35
CA SER A 158 13.15 40.18 6.69
C SER A 158 13.40 41.09 7.91
N ALA A 159 14.13 42.18 7.66
CA ALA A 159 14.41 43.20 8.66
C ALA A 159 14.39 44.61 8.03
N GLU A 160 13.28 44.99 7.41
CA GLU A 160 12.95 46.40 7.14
C GLU A 160 11.46 46.63 7.46
N ARG A 161 11.14 46.61 8.75
CA ARG A 161 10.05 47.44 9.29
C ARG A 161 10.74 48.59 10.01
N TYR A 162 10.57 49.82 9.53
CA TYR A 162 9.86 50.89 10.24
C TYR A 162 10.07 52.26 9.56
N THR A 163 8.95 52.98 9.45
CA THR A 163 8.79 54.44 9.42
C THR A 163 9.24 55.25 8.20
N LYS A 164 8.25 55.65 7.39
CA LYS A 164 7.92 57.08 7.24
C LYS A 164 6.44 57.27 6.89
N GLN A 165 5.81 58.13 7.68
CA GLN A 165 4.41 58.55 7.58
C GLN A 165 4.17 59.52 6.41
N SER A 166 2.89 59.63 6.04
CA SER A 166 2.16 60.88 5.75
C SER A 166 1.79 61.21 4.29
N LYS A 167 0.46 61.20 4.11
CA LYS A 167 -0.42 62.25 3.54
C LYS A 167 -0.99 62.12 2.12
N HIS A 168 -2.34 62.10 2.14
CA HIS A 168 -3.33 62.67 1.21
C HIS A 168 -3.58 61.90 -0.11
N GLY A 169 -4.80 61.56 -0.49
CA GLY A 169 -6.12 61.83 0.09
C GLY A 169 -7.21 60.96 -0.55
N SER A 170 -8.30 60.75 0.20
CA SER A 170 -9.62 60.30 -0.26
C SER A 170 -10.35 61.48 -0.95
N PRO A 171 -11.49 61.34 -1.66
CA PRO A 171 -12.69 60.54 -1.33
C PRO A 171 -13.17 59.71 -2.56
N GLU A 172 -14.26 58.94 -2.63
CA GLU A 172 -15.59 58.97 -2.00
C GLU A 172 -16.32 57.68 -2.48
N ALA A 173 -17.18 57.08 -1.67
CA ALA A 173 -18.48 56.47 -2.05
C ALA A 173 -18.97 55.51 -0.95
N ASP A 174 -19.95 55.98 -0.20
CA ASP A 174 -20.77 55.27 0.77
C ASP A 174 -21.71 54.23 0.12
N SER A 175 -22.01 53.15 0.84
CA SER A 175 -23.40 52.73 1.13
C SER A 175 -23.45 51.48 2.03
N GLU A 176 -23.85 51.71 3.29
CA GLU A 176 -24.82 50.99 4.15
C GLU A 176 -25.34 49.62 3.66
N CYS A 177 -25.25 48.51 4.41
CA CYS A 177 -26.00 48.06 5.61
C CYS A 177 -26.46 46.59 5.32
N PRO A 178 -27.00 45.77 6.24
CA PRO A 178 -27.03 45.78 7.71
C PRO A 178 -26.20 44.66 8.38
#